data_AF-A0A6V7JZE6-F1
#
_entry.id   AF-A0A6V7JZE6-F1
#
_cell.length_a   1.000
_cell.length_b   1.000
_cell.length_c   1.000
_cell.angle_alpha   90.00
_cell.angle_beta   90.00
_cell.angle_gamma   90.00
#
_symmetry.space_group_name_H-M   'P 1'
#
loop_
_entity.id
_entity.type
_entity.pdbx_description
1 polymer ?
#
loop_
_entity_poly.entity_id
_entity_poly.type
_entity_poly.pdbx_seq_one_letter_code
_entity_poly.pdbx_strand_id
1 'polypeptide(L)'
;NDYPPGYHQIGNLRNTTDESLVYQHNIGIGVRGKSELDAVVEVLLDEPIRITLIELIPFNNSRADLDHISGGPGYNNVKLRLTPQRNRGLSYTVKIWGLKN
;
A
#
# COMPACT_ATOMS: atom_id res chain seq x y z
N ASN A 1 -0.63 3.93 -20.17
CA ASN A 1 -1.01 3.78 -18.74
C ASN A 1 0.09 4.40 -17.91
N ASP A 2 0.06 5.72 -17.73
CA ASP A 2 1.10 6.44 -16.99
C ASP A 2 0.65 6.67 -15.56
N TYR A 3 0.86 5.67 -14.71
CA TYR A 3 0.71 5.87 -13.28
C TYR A 3 1.80 6.83 -12.77
N PRO A 4 1.51 7.66 -11.74
CA PRO A 4 2.48 8.59 -11.22
C PRO A 4 3.71 7.83 -10.68
N PRO A 5 4.93 8.38 -10.81
CA PRO A 5 6.13 7.72 -10.31
C PRO A 5 6.04 7.38 -8.83
N GLY A 6 6.31 6.12 -8.48
CA GLY A 6 6.17 5.61 -7.12
C GLY A 6 4.78 5.05 -6.79
N TYR A 7 3.82 5.08 -7.73
CA TYR A 7 2.59 4.31 -7.62
C TYR A 7 2.89 2.81 -7.69
N HIS A 8 2.29 2.05 -6.79
CA HIS A 8 2.36 0.60 -6.81
C HIS A 8 0.96 0.00 -6.76
N GLN A 9 0.78 -1.09 -7.51
CA GLN A 9 -0.44 -1.87 -7.55
C GLN A 9 -0.11 -3.34 -7.29
N ILE A 10 -0.81 -3.96 -6.33
CA ILE A 10 -0.69 -5.40 -6.06
C ILE A 10 -2.06 -6.04 -6.24
N GLY A 11 -2.12 -6.99 -7.17
CA GLY A 11 -3.36 -7.66 -7.55
C GLY A 11 -4.10 -6.97 -8.69
N ASN A 12 -5.04 -7.70 -9.26
CA ASN A 12 -5.97 -7.21 -10.27
C ASN A 12 -7.22 -8.10 -10.32
N LEU A 13 -7.79 -8.41 -9.15
CA LEU A 13 -9.06 -9.15 -9.08
C LEU A 13 -10.28 -8.23 -9.23
N ARG A 14 -10.07 -7.02 -9.78
CA ARG A 14 -10.99 -5.86 -9.89
C ARG A 14 -12.24 -6.11 -10.77
N ASN A 15 -12.58 -7.36 -11.05
CA ASN A 15 -13.53 -7.79 -12.07
C ASN A 15 -14.93 -8.14 -11.54
N THR A 16 -15.24 -7.84 -10.28
CA THR A 16 -16.57 -8.14 -9.70
C THR A 16 -17.27 -6.85 -9.27
N THR A 17 -18.57 -6.73 -9.54
CA THR A 17 -19.42 -5.59 -9.15
C THR A 17 -19.48 -5.35 -7.64
N ASP A 18 -19.12 -6.36 -6.84
CA ASP A 18 -19.26 -6.35 -5.38
C ASP A 18 -17.98 -5.87 -4.66
N GLU A 19 -16.93 -5.52 -5.42
CA GLU A 19 -15.69 -4.99 -4.84
C GLU A 19 -15.92 -3.59 -4.26
N SER A 20 -15.39 -3.35 -3.06
CA SER A 20 -15.46 -2.04 -2.41
C SER A 20 -14.15 -1.66 -1.73
N LEU A 21 -13.93 -0.35 -1.53
CA LEU A 21 -12.83 0.15 -0.72
C LEU A 21 -13.10 -0.21 0.75
N VAL A 22 -12.29 -1.11 1.31
CA VAL A 22 -12.46 -1.62 2.67
C VAL A 22 -11.52 -0.97 3.66
N TYR A 23 -10.39 -0.43 3.19
CA TYR A 23 -9.43 0.28 4.03
C TYR A 23 -8.72 1.38 3.25
N GLN A 24 -8.50 2.51 3.91
CA GLN A 24 -7.66 3.58 3.41
C GLN A 24 -6.89 4.23 4.56
N HIS A 25 -5.60 4.47 4.36
CA HIS A 25 -4.78 5.18 5.33
C HIS A 25 -3.68 6.00 4.66
N ASN A 26 -3.42 7.18 5.21
CA ASN A 26 -2.34 8.06 4.76
C ASN A 26 -1.13 7.89 5.68
N ILE A 27 0.00 7.49 5.11
CA ILE A 27 1.28 7.36 5.79
C ILE A 27 2.10 8.61 5.47
N GLY A 28 2.53 9.32 6.51
CA GLY A 28 3.45 10.45 6.40
C GLY A 28 4.58 10.31 7.41
N ILE A 29 5.80 10.08 6.93
CA ILE A 29 6.99 9.95 7.76
C ILE A 29 8.04 10.93 7.24
N GLY A 30 8.27 12.00 7.99
CA GLY A 30 9.34 12.97 7.72
C GLY A 30 10.64 12.55 8.38
N VAL A 31 11.76 12.73 7.68
CA VAL A 31 13.10 12.55 8.23
C VAL A 31 13.89 13.86 8.15
N ARG A 32 14.86 14.07 9.05
CA ARG A 32 15.72 15.25 9.07
C ARG A 32 17.19 14.85 9.14
N GLY A 33 18.04 15.57 8.41
CA GLY A 33 19.48 15.29 8.38
C GLY A 33 19.81 14.00 7.63
N LYS A 34 20.95 13.40 7.95
CA LYS A 34 21.35 12.12 7.37
C LYS A 34 20.48 11.02 7.98
N SER A 35 19.66 10.37 7.16
CA SER A 35 18.69 9.38 7.63
C SER A 35 18.46 8.29 6.60
N GLU A 36 18.24 7.08 7.10
CA GLU A 36 17.76 5.94 6.34
C GLU A 36 16.44 5.52 6.99
N LEU A 37 15.43 5.31 6.15
CA LEU A 37 14.09 4.93 6.58
C LEU A 37 13.77 3.59 5.92
N ASP A 38 13.32 2.64 6.71
CA ASP A 38 12.75 1.36 6.28
C ASP A 38 11.46 1.20 7.08
N ALA A 39 10.32 1.23 6.37
CA ALA A 39 9.01 1.21 6.99
C ALA A 39 8.26 -0.05 6.59
N VAL A 40 7.86 -0.85 7.59
CA VAL A 40 6.96 -1.98 7.39
C VAL A 40 5.54 -1.58 7.82
N VAL A 41 4.58 -1.80 6.93
CA VAL A 41 3.16 -1.52 7.13
C VAL A 41 2.42 -2.84 7.06
N GLU A 42 1.64 -3.13 8.10
CA GLU A 42 0.78 -4.30 8.16
C GLU A 42 -0.66 -3.84 8.37
N VAL A 43 -1.57 -4.36 7.56
CA VAL A 43 -3.00 -4.14 7.68
C VAL A 43 -3.66 -5.50 7.85
N LEU A 44 -4.35 -5.67 8.97
CA LEU A 44 -5.21 -6.82 9.26
C LEU A 44 -6.66 -6.34 9.09
N LEU A 45 -7.42 -7.00 8.23
CA LEU A 45 -8.85 -6.74 8.07
C LEU A 45 -9.63 -7.82 8.80
N ASP A 46 -10.80 -7.42 9.33
CA ASP A 46 -11.70 -8.36 9.96
C ASP A 46 -12.21 -9.41 8.94
N GLU A 47 -12.38 -10.64 9.41
CA GLU A 47 -13.18 -11.61 8.65
C GLU A 47 -14.62 -11.08 8.53
N PRO A 48 -15.30 -11.24 7.37
CA PRO A 48 -14.93 -12.07 6.23
C PRO A 48 -14.51 -11.26 4.99
N ILE A 49 -13.56 -10.33 5.11
CA ILE A 49 -13.08 -9.54 3.97
C ILE A 49 -11.97 -10.26 3.22
N ARG A 50 -12.14 -10.44 1.90
CA ARG A 50 -11.08 -10.92 1.00
C ARG A 50 -10.50 -9.75 0.21
N ILE A 51 -9.21 -9.48 0.37
CA ILE A 51 -8.49 -8.47 -0.41
C ILE A 51 -8.46 -8.89 -1.88
N THR A 52 -8.67 -7.94 -2.77
CA THR A 52 -8.66 -8.12 -4.23
C THR A 52 -7.59 -7.26 -4.91
N LEU A 53 -7.33 -6.08 -4.34
CA LEU A 53 -6.40 -5.10 -4.87
C LEU A 53 -5.84 -4.22 -3.75
N ILE A 54 -4.56 -3.92 -3.84
CA ILE A 54 -3.91 -2.89 -3.03
C ILE A 54 -3.32 -1.83 -3.95
N GLU A 55 -3.56 -0.56 -3.63
CA GLU A 55 -2.95 0.58 -4.30
C GLU A 55 -2.15 1.40 -3.28
N LEU A 56 -0.90 1.68 -3.63
CA LEU A 56 -0.05 2.64 -2.91
C LEU A 56 0.13 3.85 -3.80
N ILE A 57 -0.52 4.94 -3.43
CA ILE A 57 -0.52 6.18 -4.21
C ILE A 57 0.43 7.16 -3.52
N PRO A 58 1.55 7.54 -4.12
CA PRO A 58 2.44 8.52 -3.53
C PRO A 58 1.76 9.89 -3.47
N PHE A 59 1.98 10.60 -2.37
CA PHE A 59 1.76 12.05 -2.35
C PHE A 59 3.01 12.74 -2.92
N ASN A 60 2.80 13.70 -3.82
CA ASN A 60 3.87 14.49 -4.45
C ASN A 60 4.92 13.58 -5.14
N ASN A 61 6.22 13.87 -4.93
CA ASN A 61 7.35 13.14 -5.47
C ASN A 61 7.88 12.05 -4.53
N SER A 62 7.05 11.55 -3.58
CA SER A 62 7.42 10.43 -2.72
C SER A 62 7.67 9.18 -3.58
N ARG A 63 8.82 8.55 -3.40
CA ARG A 63 9.21 7.33 -4.12
C ARG A 63 9.90 6.39 -3.16
N ALA A 64 9.40 5.18 -3.12
CA ALA A 64 9.95 4.09 -2.33
C ALA A 64 9.90 2.80 -3.14
N ASP A 65 10.95 2.00 -2.97
CA ASP A 65 10.92 0.62 -3.38
C ASP A 65 9.94 -0.13 -2.48
N LEU A 66 9.21 -1.08 -3.07
CA LEU A 66 8.16 -1.83 -2.42
C LEU A 66 8.51 -3.31 -2.42
N ASP A 67 8.60 -3.88 -1.23
CA ASP A 67 8.67 -5.32 -1.06
C ASP A 67 7.36 -5.84 -0.46
N HIS A 68 6.77 -6.83 -1.10
CA HIS A 68 5.64 -7.57 -0.54
C HIS A 68 6.16 -8.66 0.40
N ILE A 69 5.86 -8.55 1.69
CA ILE A 69 6.32 -9.51 2.70
C ILE A 69 5.36 -10.70 2.80
N SER A 70 4.05 -10.44 2.95
CA SER A 70 3.04 -11.49 3.12
C SER A 70 1.60 -10.97 2.93
N GLY A 71 0.66 -11.88 2.68
CA GLY A 71 -0.77 -11.59 2.54
C GLY A 71 -1.14 -11.10 1.14
N GLY A 72 -2.04 -10.11 1.08
CA GLY A 72 -2.47 -9.47 -0.16
C GLY A 72 -3.70 -10.11 -0.79
N PRO A 73 -3.86 -10.03 -2.13
CA PRO A 73 -5.04 -10.56 -2.81
C PRO A 73 -5.31 -12.03 -2.46
N GLY A 74 -6.56 -12.34 -2.11
CA GLY A 74 -6.99 -13.66 -1.62
C GLY A 74 -6.95 -13.84 -0.11
N TYR A 75 -6.26 -12.96 0.62
CA TYR A 75 -6.14 -12.98 2.08
C TYR A 75 -6.94 -11.83 2.72
N ASN A 76 -7.09 -11.85 4.04
CA ASN A 76 -7.70 -10.76 4.82
C ASN A 76 -6.63 -9.83 5.45
N ASN A 77 -5.36 -10.04 5.15
CA ASN A 77 -4.26 -9.21 5.64
C ASN A 77 -3.26 -8.88 4.53
N VAL A 78 -2.45 -7.84 4.73
CA VAL A 78 -1.30 -7.54 3.88
C VAL A 78 -0.18 -6.91 4.70
N LYS A 79 1.06 -7.30 4.40
CA LYS A 79 2.28 -6.72 4.97
C LYS A 79 3.25 -6.29 3.86
N LEU A 80 3.61 -5.01 3.87
CA LEU A 80 4.43 -4.35 2.86
C LEU A 80 5.61 -3.65 3.53
N ARG A 81 6.77 -3.68 2.88
CA ARG A 81 7.93 -2.85 3.24
C ARG A 81 8.11 -1.76 2.19
N LEU A 82 8.27 -0.52 2.66
CA LEU A 82 8.52 0.67 1.85
C LEU A 82 9.90 1.22 2.20
N THR A 83 10.78 1.24 1.21
CA THR A 83 12.16 1.73 1.35
C THR A 83 12.35 2.97 0.47
N PRO A 84 12.23 4.19 1.03
CA PRO A 84 12.53 5.43 0.30
C PRO A 84 14.02 5.58 0.02
N GLN A 85 14.35 6.48 -0.90
CA GLN A 85 15.73 6.89 -1.12
C GLN A 85 16.35 7.52 0.15
N ARG A 86 17.68 7.38 0.28
CA ARG A 86 18.44 7.96 1.40
C ARG A 86 18.12 9.44 1.63
N ASN A 87 17.96 9.83 2.88
CA ASN A 87 17.59 11.18 3.33
C ASN A 87 16.21 11.66 2.84
N ARG A 88 15.33 10.76 2.39
CA ARG A 88 13.94 11.09 2.04
C ARG A 88 12.97 10.42 2.99
N GLY A 89 11.87 11.13 3.24
CA GLY A 89 10.72 10.60 3.96
C GLY A 89 9.79 9.79 3.04
N LEU A 90 8.68 9.35 3.62
CA LEU A 90 7.61 8.64 2.93
C LEU A 90 6.31 9.44 3.03
N SER A 91 5.59 9.53 1.92
CA SER A 91 4.22 10.05 1.90
C SER A 91 3.36 9.25 0.92
N TYR A 92 2.43 8.45 1.42
CA TYR A 92 1.64 7.51 0.64
C TYR A 92 0.20 7.40 1.14
N THR A 93 -0.76 7.25 0.24
CA THR A 93 -2.08 6.70 0.54
C THR A 93 -2.08 5.21 0.24
N VAL A 94 -2.31 4.40 1.26
CA VAL A 94 -2.60 2.96 1.11
C VAL A 94 -4.10 2.82 0.91
N LYS A 95 -4.53 2.16 -0.16
CA LYS A 95 -5.90 1.74 -0.38
C LYS A 95 -5.96 0.24 -0.54
N ILE A 96 -6.89 -0.39 0.16
CA ILE A 96 -7.17 -1.81 0.01
C ILE A 96 -8.62 -1.97 -0.40
N TRP A 97 -8.81 -2.68 -1.50
CA TRP A 97 -10.09 -3.07 -2.03
C TRP A 97 -10.31 -4.54 -1.73
N GLY A 98 -11.56 -4.90 -1.48
CA GLY A 98 -11.92 -6.28 -1.18
C GLY A 98 -13.40 -6.55 -1.30
N LEU A 99 -13.71 -7.83 -1.18
CA LEU A 99 -15.05 -8.39 -1.13
C LEU A 99 -15.41 -8.69 0.32
N LYS A 100 -16.55 -8.18 0.78
CA LYS A 100 -17.17 -8.64 2.02
C LYS A 100 -17.92 -9.93 1.67
N ASN A 101 -17.51 -11.07 2.22
CA ASN A 101 -18.31 -12.30 2.08
C ASN A 101 -19.58 -12.24 2.93
#